data_AF-A0A4Y9LWC2-F1
#
_entry.id   AF-A0A4Y9LWC2-F1
#
_cell.length_a   1.000
_cell.length_b   1.000
_cell.length_c   1.000
_cell.angle_alpha   90.00
_cell.angle_beta   90.00
_cell.angle_gamma   90.00
#
_symmetry.space_group_name_H-M   'P 1'
#
loop_
_entity.id
_entity.type
_entity.pdbx_description
1 polymer ?
#
loop_
_entity_poly.entity_id
_entity_poly.type
_entity_poly.pdbx_seq_one_letter_code
_entity_poly.pdbx_strand_id
1 'polypeptide(L)'
;MLDWAGLDPSKVERVAQMLVREACGATSIDGSGGDRAQDLRHDGPDGLTIFEIKSFTKHTNSSQKRKIASSLKRAVELHAPRRWVLVIPLNPSAAEMVWLDTLRKRYPDVDLEWFGLDWLDGQIAGRESLISYVEGAQYTLLRRAKQHDMERAALTTGADLMQRMTDLQRLGDTITPYWTWRPGDTPWGPAQIFTPQRLEAPEEDPVQLTPLFSFPADDPEAQAAANRLQHVLRLGGDVEIPGRFIEHLRVTAASEATQRLLGEPIQQASQLRLISIPDTTGLPLRGSLVLERQNGKPGLSVPFTFTERVGGTAGRTLTGIDDSGLLEGRLELEDGDQPAGRFEMNLKPLAGSYPHDAVPAVRILAACAAGDSLHFRLGPVTFLSFTANLDAPEDVRGLFHLVAALEVLQAHLGTLVPIPAEPLTDEDTQELVSMALALTGSPARLPFTGLSVPVPPGGIRSFLESIPTEPGVLYGAPNTVKVTLDGQRYEVPGLAFWARNVVLRNRAELEALADDDTAEAVATFSSTDETNIVMIRAVDDLGPEYRRIIELADPS
;
A
#
# COMPACT_ATOMS: atom_id res chain seq x y z
N MET A 1 43.33 -26.94 6.43
CA MET A 1 43.12 -27.85 7.58
C MET A 1 42.95 -26.96 8.79
N LEU A 2 41.84 -27.09 9.49
CA LEU A 2 41.45 -26.22 10.58
C LEU A 2 42.23 -26.60 11.85
N ASP A 3 42.75 -25.64 12.61
CA ASP A 3 43.37 -25.95 13.90
C ASP A 3 42.31 -26.16 14.99
N TRP A 4 41.67 -27.33 14.98
CA TRP A 4 40.58 -27.65 15.92
C TRP A 4 41.00 -27.53 17.39
N ALA A 5 42.29 -27.71 17.71
CA ALA A 5 42.80 -27.66 19.08
C ALA A 5 42.88 -26.23 19.64
N GLY A 6 43.01 -25.22 18.77
CA GLY A 6 43.09 -23.80 19.14
C GLY A 6 41.73 -23.10 19.28
N LEU A 7 40.63 -23.79 18.99
CA LEU A 7 39.29 -23.18 18.93
C LEU A 7 38.56 -23.17 20.28
N ASP A 8 37.64 -22.23 20.40
CA ASP A 8 36.69 -22.21 21.51
C ASP A 8 35.79 -23.47 21.50
N PRO A 9 35.64 -24.19 22.63
CA PRO A 9 34.84 -25.41 22.71
C PRO A 9 33.39 -25.27 22.21
N SER A 10 32.76 -24.12 22.45
CA SER A 10 31.37 -23.88 22.00
C SER A 10 31.28 -23.70 20.49
N LYS A 11 32.29 -23.08 19.87
CA LYS A 11 32.40 -22.96 18.40
C LYS A 11 32.63 -24.32 17.75
N VAL A 12 33.48 -25.16 18.34
CA VAL A 12 33.73 -26.54 17.87
C VAL A 12 32.44 -27.34 17.87
N GLU A 13 31.69 -27.31 18.98
CA GLU A 13 30.42 -28.01 19.10
C GLU A 13 29.40 -27.49 18.07
N ARG A 14 29.28 -26.17 17.92
CA ARG A 14 28.37 -25.56 16.96
C ARG A 14 28.67 -25.95 15.51
N VAL A 15 29.94 -25.93 15.10
CA VAL A 15 30.32 -26.32 13.73
C VAL A 15 30.16 -27.82 13.49
N ALA A 16 30.52 -28.66 14.46
CA ALA A 16 30.25 -30.09 14.36
C ALA A 16 28.73 -30.37 14.22
N GLN A 17 27.87 -29.65 14.95
CA GLN A 17 26.42 -29.74 14.78
C GLN A 17 26.00 -29.41 13.34
N MET A 18 26.49 -28.29 12.78
CA MET A 18 26.17 -27.88 11.40
C MET A 18 26.62 -28.93 10.38
N LEU A 19 27.83 -29.46 10.53
CA LEU A 19 28.37 -30.49 9.63
C LEU A 19 27.55 -31.78 9.69
N VAL A 20 27.16 -32.24 10.89
CA VAL A 20 26.35 -33.45 11.08
C VAL A 20 24.93 -33.27 10.54
N ARG A 21 24.28 -32.12 10.76
CA ARG A 21 22.95 -31.85 10.19
C ARG A 21 22.97 -31.97 8.67
N GLU A 22 23.96 -31.34 8.04
CA GLU A 22 24.06 -31.30 6.58
C GLU A 22 24.44 -32.68 6.01
N ALA A 23 25.44 -33.34 6.60
CA ALA A 23 25.95 -34.62 6.08
C ALA A 23 25.01 -35.80 6.36
N CYS A 24 24.27 -35.75 7.46
CA CYS A 24 23.49 -36.88 7.96
C CYS A 24 21.98 -36.62 8.03
N GLY A 25 21.50 -35.42 7.66
CA GLY A 25 20.08 -35.06 7.77
C GLY A 25 19.56 -35.09 9.21
N ALA A 26 20.42 -34.78 10.18
CA ALA A 26 20.08 -34.80 11.60
C ALA A 26 19.36 -33.51 12.04
N THR A 27 18.59 -33.61 13.12
CA THR A 27 17.87 -32.49 13.76
C THR A 27 18.52 -32.19 15.11
N SER A 28 18.88 -30.92 15.34
CA SER A 28 19.38 -30.45 16.63
C SER A 28 18.29 -30.43 17.69
N ILE A 29 18.66 -30.70 18.94
CA ILE A 29 17.73 -30.71 20.07
C ILE A 29 18.14 -29.63 21.05
N ASP A 30 17.21 -28.74 21.39
CA ASP A 30 17.47 -27.69 22.37
C ASP A 30 17.68 -28.28 23.77
N GLY A 31 18.83 -27.96 24.37
CA GLY A 31 19.29 -28.45 25.67
C GLY A 31 18.71 -27.69 26.88
N SER A 32 17.89 -26.66 26.65
CA SER A 32 17.31 -25.80 27.68
C SER A 32 16.44 -26.52 28.75
N GLY A 33 16.06 -27.78 28.51
CA GLY A 33 15.23 -28.61 29.41
C GLY A 33 15.96 -29.64 30.29
N GLY A 34 17.30 -29.59 30.39
CA GLY A 34 18.12 -30.54 31.16
C GLY A 34 18.50 -31.79 30.37
N ASP A 35 19.76 -32.22 30.51
CA ASP A 35 20.45 -33.28 29.74
C ASP A 35 19.55 -34.45 29.31
N ARG A 36 19.03 -34.37 28.07
CA ARG A 36 18.32 -35.47 27.40
C ARG A 36 19.27 -36.47 26.73
N ALA A 37 20.58 -36.32 26.92
CA ALA A 37 21.64 -37.21 26.44
C ALA A 37 21.65 -37.43 24.92
N GLN A 38 21.32 -36.38 24.16
CA GLN A 38 21.38 -36.35 22.70
C GLN A 38 21.57 -34.90 22.25
N ASP A 39 22.60 -34.63 21.45
CA ASP A 39 22.86 -33.30 20.88
C ASP A 39 22.12 -33.15 19.54
N LEU A 40 22.12 -34.22 18.73
CA LEU A 40 21.29 -34.34 17.52
C LEU A 40 20.68 -35.73 17.41
N ARG A 41 19.58 -35.82 16.68
CA ARG A 41 18.96 -37.09 16.31
C ARG A 41 18.62 -37.16 14.83
N HIS A 42 18.62 -38.35 14.28
CA HIS A 42 18.09 -38.65 12.96
C HIS A 42 17.16 -39.86 13.04
N ASP A 43 15.89 -39.65 12.71
CA ASP A 43 14.86 -40.69 12.66
C ASP A 43 14.83 -41.29 11.24
N GLY A 44 15.70 -42.29 11.01
CA GLY A 44 15.87 -42.91 9.70
C GLY A 44 15.11 -44.24 9.55
N PRO A 45 15.02 -44.79 8.32
CA PRO A 45 14.38 -46.09 8.06
C PRO A 45 15.07 -47.26 8.78
N ASP A 46 16.36 -47.11 9.09
CA ASP A 46 17.15 -48.09 9.85
C ASP A 46 17.01 -47.93 11.38
N GLY A 47 16.17 -46.99 11.83
CA GLY A 47 15.93 -46.69 13.23
C GLY A 47 16.60 -45.39 13.70
N LEU A 48 16.43 -45.10 14.99
CA LEU A 48 16.94 -43.88 15.61
C LEU A 48 18.47 -43.87 15.66
N THR A 49 19.08 -42.82 15.08
CA THR A 49 20.50 -42.50 15.25
C THR A 49 20.65 -41.28 16.15
N ILE A 50 21.46 -41.41 17.21
CA ILE A 50 21.81 -40.30 18.09
C ILE A 50 23.26 -39.89 17.84
N PHE A 51 23.49 -38.58 17.74
CA PHE A 51 24.82 -37.99 17.64
C PHE A 51 25.14 -37.26 18.94
N GLU A 52 26.26 -37.65 19.55
CA GLU A 52 26.84 -36.97 20.71
C GLU A 52 28.07 -36.19 20.26
N ILE A 53 28.09 -34.89 20.49
CA ILE A 53 29.20 -34.03 20.13
C ILE A 53 30.02 -33.70 21.37
N LYS A 54 31.34 -33.80 21.23
CA LYS A 54 32.29 -33.37 22.26
C LYS A 54 33.41 -32.54 21.65
N SER A 55 33.70 -31.41 22.28
CA SER A 55 34.80 -30.49 21.93
C SER A 55 36.20 -30.96 22.40
N PHE A 56 36.39 -32.24 22.74
CA PHE A 56 37.70 -32.71 23.25
C PHE A 56 38.73 -32.85 22.12
N THR A 57 39.80 -32.08 22.18
CA THR A 57 40.86 -32.01 21.15
C THR A 57 42.15 -32.74 21.54
N LYS A 58 42.21 -33.30 22.76
CA LYS A 58 43.34 -34.10 23.29
C LYS A 58 42.87 -35.51 23.62
N HIS A 59 43.80 -36.46 23.68
CA HIS A 59 43.51 -37.84 24.09
C HIS A 59 42.63 -37.91 25.34
N THR A 60 41.62 -38.77 25.26
CA THR A 60 40.56 -38.86 26.27
C THR A 60 41.10 -39.46 27.58
N ASN A 61 41.05 -38.66 28.64
CA ASN A 61 41.39 -39.15 29.99
C ASN A 61 40.24 -39.93 30.62
N SER A 62 40.50 -40.58 31.76
CA SER A 62 39.50 -41.41 32.46
C SER A 62 38.21 -40.66 32.83
N SER A 63 38.28 -39.34 33.07
CA SER A 63 37.11 -38.52 33.37
C SER A 63 36.27 -38.26 32.12
N GLN A 64 36.91 -37.91 31.00
CA GLN A 64 36.24 -37.72 29.70
C GLN A 64 35.59 -39.02 29.21
N LYS A 65 36.31 -40.14 29.29
CA LYS A 65 35.77 -41.48 28.98
C LYS A 65 34.55 -41.81 29.84
N ARG A 66 34.58 -41.47 31.13
CA ARG A 66 33.43 -41.65 32.02
C ARG A 66 32.24 -40.79 31.58
N LYS A 67 32.43 -39.52 31.23
CA LYS A 67 31.36 -38.64 30.74
C LYS A 67 30.72 -39.19 29.46
N ILE A 68 31.54 -39.61 28.50
CA ILE A 68 31.05 -40.20 27.24
C ILE A 68 30.25 -41.48 27.51
N ALA A 69 30.79 -42.39 28.33
CA ALA A 69 30.09 -43.62 28.68
C ALA A 69 28.78 -43.37 29.46
N SER A 70 28.75 -42.35 30.31
CA SER A 70 27.52 -41.93 31.01
C SER A 70 26.48 -41.37 30.05
N SER A 71 26.89 -40.58 29.04
CA SER A 71 25.98 -40.07 28.02
C SER A 71 25.40 -41.21 27.17
N LEU A 72 26.24 -42.12 26.66
CA LEU A 72 25.80 -43.32 25.94
C LEU A 72 24.82 -44.15 26.77
N LYS A 73 25.15 -44.44 28.03
CA LYS A 73 24.26 -45.19 28.93
C LYS A 73 22.88 -44.54 29.01
N ARG A 74 22.84 -43.22 29.20
CA ARG A 74 21.59 -42.47 29.33
C ARG A 74 20.82 -42.40 28.02
N ALA A 75 21.49 -42.27 26.88
CA ALA A 75 20.88 -42.33 25.55
C ALA A 75 20.21 -43.69 25.31
N VAL A 76 20.88 -44.79 25.70
CA VAL A 76 20.31 -46.15 25.62
C VAL A 76 19.12 -46.33 26.53
N GLU A 77 19.21 -45.87 27.79
CA GLU A 77 18.12 -45.99 28.77
C GLU A 77 16.87 -45.18 28.39
N LEU A 78 17.05 -44.01 27.77
CA LEU A 78 15.95 -43.10 27.47
C LEU A 78 15.35 -43.31 26.08
N HIS A 79 16.16 -43.65 25.08
CA HIS A 79 15.76 -43.57 23.67
C HIS A 79 15.97 -44.87 22.88
N ALA A 80 16.69 -45.84 23.44
CA ALA A 80 17.00 -47.13 22.78
C ALA A 80 17.44 -46.97 21.30
N PRO A 81 18.46 -46.16 21.00
CA PRO A 81 18.86 -45.88 19.62
C PRO A 81 19.43 -47.14 18.96
N ARG A 82 19.22 -47.27 17.64
CA ARG A 82 19.85 -48.32 16.85
C ARG A 82 21.33 -48.03 16.61
N ARG A 83 21.67 -46.75 16.46
CA ARG A 83 23.04 -46.26 16.26
C ARG A 83 23.33 -45.08 17.18
N TRP A 84 24.53 -45.05 17.74
CA TRP A 84 25.03 -43.93 18.52
C TRP A 84 26.42 -43.53 18.03
N VAL A 85 26.56 -42.28 17.61
CA VAL A 85 27.76 -41.76 16.96
C VAL A 85 28.42 -40.72 17.85
N LEU A 86 29.68 -40.95 18.23
CA LEU A 86 30.49 -39.94 18.89
C LEU A 86 31.17 -39.06 17.84
N VAL A 87 30.90 -37.76 17.86
CA VAL A 87 31.51 -36.77 16.98
C VAL A 87 32.47 -35.92 17.80
N ILE A 88 33.75 -35.96 17.46
CA ILE A 88 34.82 -35.38 18.29
C ILE A 88 36.03 -35.02 17.41
N PRO A 89 36.68 -33.86 17.61
CA PRO A 89 37.85 -33.43 16.82
C PRO A 89 39.13 -34.18 17.26
N LEU A 90 39.05 -35.50 17.33
CA LEU A 90 40.12 -36.40 17.70
C LEU A 90 39.89 -37.75 17.00
N ASN A 91 40.88 -38.22 16.24
CA ASN A 91 40.87 -39.61 15.77
C ASN A 91 41.25 -40.55 16.92
N PRO A 92 40.62 -41.73 17.03
CA PRO A 92 40.87 -42.62 18.15
C PRO A 92 42.26 -43.25 18.06
N SER A 93 43.03 -43.18 19.14
CA SER A 93 44.25 -43.99 19.31
C SER A 93 43.93 -45.47 19.52
N ALA A 94 44.94 -46.34 19.45
CA ALA A 94 44.77 -47.77 19.74
C ALA A 94 44.15 -48.04 21.13
N ALA A 95 44.53 -47.25 22.15
CA ALA A 95 43.96 -47.36 23.50
C ALA A 95 42.51 -46.87 23.58
N GLU A 96 42.12 -45.91 22.75
CA GLU A 96 40.74 -45.41 22.65
C GLU A 96 39.86 -46.38 21.86
N MET A 97 40.38 -47.03 20.83
CA MET A 97 39.69 -48.11 20.11
C MET A 97 39.41 -49.30 21.02
N VAL A 98 40.41 -49.78 21.78
CA VAL A 98 40.21 -50.85 22.77
C VAL A 98 39.14 -50.45 23.79
N TRP A 99 39.13 -49.20 24.24
CA TRP A 99 38.12 -48.69 25.14
C TRP A 99 36.72 -48.64 24.48
N LEU A 100 36.60 -48.15 23.25
CA LEU A 100 35.33 -48.12 22.50
C LEU A 100 34.79 -49.54 22.30
N ASP A 101 35.66 -50.52 22.04
CA ASP A 101 35.28 -51.93 21.92
C ASP A 101 34.74 -52.50 23.24
N THR A 102 35.20 -52.01 24.39
CA THR A 102 34.56 -52.37 25.67
C THR A 102 33.13 -51.83 25.79
N LEU A 103 32.85 -50.65 25.22
CA LEU A 103 31.48 -50.12 25.16
C LEU A 103 30.61 -50.91 24.19
N ARG A 104 31.14 -51.29 23.01
CA ARG A 104 30.43 -52.14 22.03
C ARG A 104 30.03 -53.49 22.64
N LYS A 105 30.93 -54.13 23.40
CA LYS A 105 30.61 -55.37 24.12
C LYS A 105 29.53 -55.20 25.20
N ARG A 106 29.48 -54.01 25.82
CA ARG A 106 28.50 -53.70 26.88
C ARG A 106 27.13 -53.37 26.31
N TYR A 107 27.07 -52.83 25.10
CA TYR A 107 25.85 -52.43 24.40
C TYR A 107 25.78 -53.09 23.01
N PRO A 108 25.62 -54.43 22.94
CA PRO A 108 25.71 -55.17 21.68
C PRO A 108 24.58 -54.86 20.69
N ASP A 109 23.45 -54.32 21.17
CA ASP A 109 22.29 -53.99 20.34
C ASP A 109 22.36 -52.60 19.68
N VAL A 110 23.41 -51.82 20.00
CA VAL A 110 23.62 -50.46 19.53
C VAL A 110 24.90 -50.39 18.69
N ASP A 111 24.77 -49.91 17.45
CA ASP A 111 25.90 -49.67 16.57
C ASP A 111 26.66 -48.42 17.04
N LEU A 112 27.92 -48.59 17.50
CA LEU A 112 28.74 -47.49 18.02
C LEU A 112 29.79 -47.05 17.00
N GLU A 113 29.67 -45.81 16.56
CA GLU A 113 30.57 -45.20 15.58
C GLU A 113 31.33 -44.00 16.17
N TRP A 114 32.46 -43.67 15.52
CA TRP A 114 33.33 -42.57 15.91
C TRP A 114 33.63 -41.70 14.69
N PHE A 115 33.07 -40.49 14.67
CA PHE A 115 33.39 -39.46 13.69
C PHE A 115 34.50 -38.59 14.26
N GLY A 116 35.73 -38.93 13.86
CA GLY A 116 36.94 -38.30 14.34
C GLY A 116 37.32 -37.06 13.54
N LEU A 117 38.55 -36.58 13.79
CA LEU A 117 39.15 -35.46 13.10
C LEU A 117 39.12 -35.61 11.56
N ASP A 118 39.43 -36.81 11.03
CA ASP A 118 39.47 -37.02 9.57
C ASP A 118 38.09 -36.85 8.92
N TRP A 119 37.04 -37.29 9.63
CA TRP A 119 35.67 -37.11 9.15
C TRP A 119 35.28 -35.63 9.19
N LEU A 120 35.58 -34.93 10.29
CA LEU A 120 35.30 -33.50 10.44
C LEU A 120 36.06 -32.66 9.39
N ASP A 121 37.34 -32.96 9.16
CA ASP A 121 38.16 -32.30 8.14
C ASP A 121 37.64 -32.58 6.72
N GLY A 122 37.16 -33.81 6.46
CA GLY A 122 36.52 -34.16 5.20
C GLY A 122 35.21 -33.41 4.97
N GLN A 123 34.39 -33.25 6.00
CA GLN A 123 33.11 -32.53 5.90
C GLN A 123 33.29 -31.02 5.80
N ILE A 124 34.29 -30.44 6.48
CA ILE A 124 34.53 -28.99 6.43
C ILE A 124 35.30 -28.57 5.16
N ALA A 125 35.95 -29.51 4.46
CA ALA A 125 36.68 -29.23 3.24
C ALA A 125 35.77 -28.56 2.18
N GLY A 126 36.21 -27.42 1.66
CA GLY A 126 35.45 -26.64 0.67
C GLY A 126 34.33 -25.77 1.25
N ARG A 127 34.04 -25.84 2.56
CA ARG A 127 33.01 -25.03 3.23
C ARG A 127 33.62 -23.78 3.86
N GLU A 128 34.04 -22.84 3.01
CA GLU A 128 34.81 -21.66 3.42
C GLU A 128 34.10 -20.76 4.44
N SER A 129 32.76 -20.68 4.39
CA SER A 129 31.96 -19.93 5.35
C SER A 129 32.08 -20.49 6.78
N LEU A 130 32.10 -21.82 6.93
CA LEU A 130 32.29 -22.48 8.22
C LEU A 130 33.72 -22.31 8.73
N ILE A 131 34.71 -22.41 7.84
CA ILE A 131 36.12 -22.20 8.19
C ILE A 131 36.33 -20.76 8.69
N SER A 132 35.78 -19.77 7.97
CA SER A 132 35.80 -18.34 8.32
C SER A 132 35.11 -18.04 9.64
N TYR A 133 33.94 -18.65 9.89
CA TYR A 133 33.21 -18.52 11.16
C TYR A 133 34.04 -18.98 12.36
N VAL A 134 34.82 -20.03 12.16
CA VAL A 134 35.57 -20.70 13.23
C VAL A 134 36.91 -20.02 13.53
N GLU A 135 37.69 -19.68 12.51
CA GLU A 135 39.05 -19.14 12.66
C GLU A 135 39.09 -17.60 12.85
N GLY A 136 37.96 -16.91 12.68
CA GLY A 136 37.85 -15.47 12.96
C GLY A 136 38.58 -14.57 11.95
N ALA A 137 38.67 -13.27 12.27
CA ALA A 137 39.13 -12.22 11.34
C ALA A 137 40.58 -12.39 10.82
N GLN A 138 41.40 -13.20 11.50
CA GLN A 138 42.82 -13.39 11.16
C GLN A 138 43.04 -14.37 9.99
N TYR A 139 42.16 -15.36 9.81
CA TYR A 139 42.21 -16.27 8.66
C TYR A 139 41.88 -15.56 7.33
N THR A 140 40.92 -14.65 7.37
CA THR A 140 40.54 -13.82 6.21
C THR A 140 41.66 -12.84 5.84
N LEU A 141 42.44 -12.32 6.80
CA LEU A 141 43.58 -11.44 6.52
C LEU A 141 44.70 -12.12 5.72
N LEU A 142 45.03 -13.38 6.03
CA LEU A 142 46.06 -14.14 5.31
C LEU A 142 45.62 -14.54 3.89
N ARG A 143 44.34 -14.80 3.67
CA ARG A 143 43.78 -15.02 2.32
C ARG A 143 43.61 -13.73 1.53
N ARG A 144 43.16 -12.63 2.17
CA ARG A 144 43.09 -11.27 1.59
C ARG A 144 44.47 -10.81 1.16
N ALA A 145 45.49 -10.99 2.00
CA ALA A 145 46.88 -10.69 1.65
C ALA A 145 47.38 -11.53 0.47
N LYS A 146 46.97 -12.80 0.35
CA LYS A 146 47.29 -13.67 -0.81
C LYS A 146 46.52 -13.30 -2.08
N GLN A 147 45.40 -12.58 -1.94
CA GLN A 147 44.59 -12.04 -3.03
C GLN A 147 45.07 -10.64 -3.49
N HIS A 148 45.98 -10.02 -2.73
CA HIS A 148 46.52 -8.69 -3.01
C HIS A 148 47.75 -8.66 -3.94
N ASP A 149 48.10 -9.78 -4.60
CA ASP A 149 48.97 -9.80 -5.79
C ASP A 149 48.26 -9.26 -7.06
N MET A 150 47.43 -8.23 -6.90
CA MET A 150 46.64 -7.59 -7.96
C MET A 150 46.90 -6.09 -8.05
N GLU A 151 48.17 -5.68 -8.02
CA GLU A 151 48.57 -4.29 -8.31
C GLU A 151 48.26 -3.85 -9.77
N ARG A 152 47.64 -4.71 -10.61
CA ARG A 152 47.26 -4.36 -11.99
C ARG A 152 45.94 -5.02 -12.42
N ALA A 153 44.81 -4.40 -12.08
CA ALA A 153 43.49 -4.75 -12.65
C ALA A 153 42.87 -3.50 -13.27
N ALA A 154 43.33 -3.13 -14.45
CA ALA A 154 42.59 -2.18 -15.28
C ALA A 154 41.23 -2.83 -15.59
N LEU A 155 40.14 -2.22 -15.13
CA LEU A 155 38.78 -2.58 -15.53
C LEU A 155 38.63 -2.22 -17.00
N THR A 156 39.15 -3.06 -17.90
CA THR A 156 39.21 -2.77 -19.33
C THR A 156 37.85 -2.87 -20.01
N THR A 157 36.94 -3.65 -19.42
CA THR A 157 35.58 -3.86 -19.93
C THR A 157 34.56 -3.91 -18.80
N GLY A 158 33.28 -3.72 -19.14
CA GLY A 158 32.18 -3.92 -18.20
C GLY A 158 32.05 -5.35 -17.68
N ALA A 159 32.50 -6.35 -18.47
CA ALA A 159 32.52 -7.75 -18.05
C ALA A 159 33.52 -7.99 -16.90
N ASP A 160 34.69 -7.34 -16.95
CA ASP A 160 35.71 -7.42 -15.89
C ASP A 160 35.17 -6.86 -14.56
N LEU A 161 34.42 -5.76 -14.63
CA LEU A 161 33.75 -5.17 -13.47
C LEU A 161 32.69 -6.12 -12.90
N MET A 162 31.82 -6.68 -13.75
CA MET A 162 30.78 -7.61 -13.31
C MET A 162 31.37 -8.87 -12.68
N GLN A 163 32.37 -9.48 -13.30
CA GLN A 163 33.06 -10.65 -12.76
C GLN A 163 33.69 -10.35 -11.40
N ARG A 164 34.33 -9.18 -11.26
CA ARG A 164 34.89 -8.73 -9.97
C ARG A 164 33.81 -8.53 -8.92
N MET A 165 32.67 -7.93 -9.28
CA MET A 165 31.53 -7.78 -8.38
C MET A 165 31.01 -9.14 -7.92
N THR A 166 30.87 -10.11 -8.82
CA THR A 166 30.44 -11.48 -8.50
C THR A 166 31.43 -12.19 -7.58
N ASP A 167 32.74 -12.07 -7.83
CA ASP A 167 33.75 -12.71 -6.97
C ASP A 167 33.82 -12.06 -5.59
N LEU A 168 33.65 -10.73 -5.50
CA LEU A 168 33.54 -10.03 -4.23
C LEU A 168 32.25 -10.41 -3.46
N GLN A 169 31.13 -10.58 -4.15
CA GLN A 169 29.88 -11.06 -3.57
C GLN A 169 30.04 -12.48 -3.03
N ARG A 170 30.62 -13.40 -3.81
CA ARG A 170 30.89 -14.78 -3.37
C ARG A 170 31.78 -14.80 -2.13
N LEU A 171 32.77 -13.91 -2.05
CA LEU A 171 33.60 -13.77 -0.85
C LEU A 171 32.82 -13.19 0.33
N GLY A 172 31.91 -12.24 0.09
CA GLY A 172 30.98 -11.70 1.08
C GLY A 172 30.11 -12.80 1.70
N ASP A 173 29.60 -13.72 0.90
CA ASP A 173 28.78 -14.86 1.34
C ASP A 173 29.54 -15.83 2.26
N THR A 174 30.88 -15.77 2.28
CA THR A 174 31.70 -16.56 3.22
C THR A 174 31.89 -15.91 4.59
N ILE A 175 31.41 -14.67 4.80
CA ILE A 175 31.57 -13.97 6.08
C ILE A 175 30.73 -14.61 7.19
N THR A 176 29.52 -15.05 6.86
CA THR A 176 28.56 -15.65 7.79
C THR A 176 27.83 -16.81 7.12
N PRO A 177 27.52 -17.91 7.83
CA PRO A 177 26.75 -19.02 7.28
C PRO A 177 25.23 -18.78 7.30
N TYR A 178 24.76 -17.63 7.81
CA TYR A 178 23.33 -17.35 8.01
C TYR A 178 22.74 -16.49 6.89
N TRP A 179 23.48 -15.48 6.42
CA TRP A 179 22.96 -14.44 5.52
C TRP A 179 23.83 -14.28 4.29
N THR A 180 23.20 -14.10 3.13
CA THR A 180 23.86 -13.53 1.93
C THR A 180 23.62 -12.04 1.89
N TRP A 181 24.53 -11.31 1.25
CA TRP A 181 24.42 -9.87 1.05
C TRP A 181 24.54 -9.55 -0.43
N ARG A 182 23.56 -8.84 -0.97
CA ARG A 182 23.59 -8.38 -2.35
C ARG A 182 23.12 -6.94 -2.48
N PRO A 183 23.81 -6.10 -3.27
CA PRO A 183 23.19 -4.89 -3.77
C PRO A 183 22.05 -5.26 -4.73
N GLY A 184 20.97 -4.51 -4.69
CA GLY A 184 19.87 -4.65 -5.62
C GLY A 184 18.98 -3.43 -5.63
N ASP A 185 18.02 -3.40 -6.54
CA ASP A 185 17.01 -2.36 -6.57
C ASP A 185 15.74 -2.85 -5.90
N THR A 186 15.09 -1.95 -5.17
CA THR A 186 13.77 -2.14 -4.58
C THR A 186 12.82 -1.10 -5.16
N PRO A 187 11.49 -1.22 -4.98
CA PRO A 187 10.55 -0.15 -5.31
C PRO A 187 10.88 1.21 -4.66
N TRP A 188 11.73 1.21 -3.63
CA TRP A 188 12.17 2.39 -2.88
C TRP A 188 13.58 2.86 -3.24
N GLY A 189 14.21 2.25 -4.26
CA GLY A 189 15.56 2.58 -4.73
C GLY A 189 16.61 1.49 -4.43
N PRO A 190 17.90 1.79 -4.66
CA PRO A 190 18.99 0.87 -4.40
C PRO A 190 19.05 0.48 -2.92
N ALA A 191 19.17 -0.82 -2.65
CA ALA A 191 19.20 -1.37 -1.30
C ALA A 191 20.27 -2.47 -1.17
N GLN A 192 20.67 -2.70 0.07
CA GLN A 192 21.40 -3.89 0.47
C GLN A 192 20.38 -4.94 0.93
N ILE A 193 20.29 -6.03 0.18
CA ILE A 193 19.33 -7.10 0.43
C ILE A 193 20.04 -8.23 1.17
N PHE A 194 19.57 -8.52 2.37
CA PHE A 194 20.00 -9.67 3.16
C PHE A 194 19.02 -10.82 2.92
N THR A 195 19.52 -11.95 2.44
CA THR A 195 18.68 -13.14 2.19
C THR A 195 19.20 -14.30 3.02
N PRO A 196 18.33 -15.01 3.76
CA PRO A 196 18.77 -16.15 4.56
C PRO A 196 19.36 -17.23 3.65
N GLN A 197 20.55 -17.73 3.98
CA GLN A 197 21.19 -18.83 3.23
C GLN A 197 20.47 -20.18 3.43
N ARG A 198 19.67 -20.29 4.50
CA ARG A 198 18.88 -21.46 4.87
C ARG A 198 17.62 -21.04 5.62
N LEU A 199 16.59 -21.88 5.58
CA LEU A 199 15.26 -21.55 6.09
C LEU A 199 15.26 -21.13 7.57
N GLU A 200 16.11 -21.74 8.40
CA GLU A 200 16.16 -21.50 9.85
C GLU A 200 17.11 -20.35 10.25
N ALA A 201 17.82 -19.75 9.29
CA ALA A 201 18.80 -18.70 9.59
C ALA A 201 18.22 -17.49 10.35
N PRO A 202 17.00 -16.99 10.05
CA PRO A 202 16.41 -15.88 10.79
C PRO A 202 16.11 -16.19 12.26
N GLU A 203 15.83 -17.46 12.58
CA GLU A 203 15.58 -17.91 13.97
C GLU A 203 16.90 -18.11 14.73
N GLU A 204 17.91 -18.67 14.08
CA GLU A 204 19.21 -18.96 14.71
C GLU A 204 20.13 -17.74 14.84
N ASP A 205 20.04 -16.77 13.92
CA ASP A 205 20.85 -15.55 13.88
C ASP A 205 20.00 -14.33 13.48
N PRO A 206 19.06 -13.90 14.35
CA PRO A 206 18.15 -12.81 14.04
C PRO A 206 18.90 -11.49 13.87
N VAL A 207 18.52 -10.74 12.82
CA VAL A 207 18.92 -9.36 12.61
C VAL A 207 17.84 -8.46 13.19
N GLN A 208 18.23 -7.59 14.13
CA GLN A 208 17.34 -6.66 14.82
C GLN A 208 17.66 -5.22 14.42
N LEU A 209 16.62 -4.48 14.02
CA LEU A 209 16.69 -3.03 13.83
C LEU A 209 15.99 -2.35 15.00
N THR A 210 16.71 -1.50 15.72
CA THR A 210 16.19 -0.74 16.86
C THR A 210 16.46 0.75 16.63
N PRO A 211 15.48 1.50 16.11
CA PRO A 211 15.60 2.94 15.99
C PRO A 211 15.43 3.61 17.37
N LEU A 212 16.24 4.63 17.64
CA LEU A 212 16.04 5.57 18.75
C LEU A 212 15.63 6.92 18.18
N PHE A 213 14.50 7.44 18.67
CA PHE A 213 13.91 8.69 18.18
C PHE A 213 14.00 9.81 19.21
N SER A 214 14.12 11.04 18.72
CA SER A 214 13.98 12.27 19.50
C SER A 214 12.88 13.12 18.90
N PHE A 215 11.83 13.40 19.67
CA PHE A 215 10.72 14.26 19.25
C PHE A 215 10.61 15.45 20.23
N PRO A 216 11.22 16.61 19.94
CA PRO A 216 11.13 17.79 20.79
C PRO A 216 9.68 18.26 20.96
N ALA A 217 9.28 18.56 22.20
CA ALA A 217 7.89 18.94 22.52
C ALA A 217 7.50 20.34 22.00
N ASP A 218 8.49 21.18 21.72
CA ASP A 218 8.35 22.52 21.17
C ASP A 218 8.32 22.56 19.63
N ASP A 219 8.48 21.41 18.96
CA ASP A 219 8.39 21.25 17.51
C ASP A 219 7.04 20.60 17.12
N PRO A 220 6.10 21.36 16.52
CA PRO A 220 4.82 20.82 16.07
C PRO A 220 4.95 19.67 15.06
N GLU A 221 5.99 19.70 14.22
CA GLU A 221 6.22 18.68 13.22
C GLU A 221 6.74 17.39 13.87
N ALA A 222 7.58 17.51 14.90
CA ALA A 222 8.04 16.39 15.70
C ALA A 222 6.88 15.69 16.41
N GLN A 223 5.95 16.45 17.00
CA GLN A 223 4.76 15.88 17.64
C GLN A 223 3.85 15.18 16.62
N ALA A 224 3.66 15.78 15.43
CA ALA A 224 2.91 15.15 14.35
C ALA A 224 3.57 13.85 13.85
N ALA A 225 4.90 13.80 13.75
CA ALA A 225 5.65 12.60 13.40
C ALA A 225 5.54 11.52 14.49
N ALA A 226 5.69 11.88 15.77
CA ALA A 226 5.53 10.98 16.90
C ALA A 226 4.12 10.36 16.95
N ASN A 227 3.08 11.18 16.77
CA ASN A 227 1.69 10.71 16.75
C ASN A 227 1.45 9.75 15.58
N ARG A 228 1.95 10.07 14.37
CA ARG A 228 1.85 9.20 13.20
C ARG A 228 2.60 7.87 13.40
N LEU A 229 3.79 7.91 14.01
CA LEU A 229 4.56 6.71 14.34
C LEU A 229 3.79 5.80 15.31
N GLN A 230 3.28 6.36 16.41
CA GLN A 230 2.49 5.62 17.38
C GLN A 230 1.22 5.01 16.74
N HIS A 231 0.57 5.78 15.87
CA HIS A 231 -0.60 5.32 15.12
C HIS A 231 -0.27 4.10 14.25
N VAL A 232 0.77 4.18 13.43
CA VAL A 232 1.19 3.08 12.54
C VAL A 232 1.65 1.85 13.33
N LEU A 233 2.36 2.02 14.45
CA LEU A 233 2.74 0.88 15.29
C LEU A 233 1.52 0.17 15.89
N ARG A 234 0.47 0.92 16.25
CA ARG A 234 -0.76 0.38 16.86
C ARG A 234 -1.68 -0.30 15.85
N LEU A 235 -1.90 0.31 14.69
CA LEU A 235 -2.96 -0.07 13.74
C LEU A 235 -2.44 -0.56 12.39
N GLY A 236 -1.14 -0.48 12.17
CA GLY A 236 -0.51 -0.70 10.89
C GLY A 236 -0.63 0.49 9.93
N GLY A 237 0.21 0.52 8.90
CA GLY A 237 0.20 1.56 7.88
C GLY A 237 1.59 1.86 7.34
N ASP A 238 1.79 3.11 6.93
CA ASP A 238 3.02 3.61 6.35
C ASP A 238 3.36 4.94 7.02
N VAL A 239 4.57 5.05 7.57
CA VAL A 239 5.07 6.28 8.15
C VAL A 239 6.53 6.51 7.76
N GLU A 240 6.80 7.75 7.39
CA GLU A 240 8.14 8.26 7.11
C GLU A 240 8.60 9.18 8.25
N ILE A 241 9.77 8.88 8.80
CA ILE A 241 10.41 9.64 9.87
C ILE A 241 11.67 10.31 9.32
N PRO A 242 11.70 11.65 9.28
CA PRO A 242 12.89 12.41 8.91
C PRO A 242 14.08 12.12 9.82
N GLY A 243 15.29 12.06 9.27
CA GLY A 243 16.53 11.74 10.00
C GLY A 243 16.84 12.68 11.16
N ARG A 244 16.37 13.93 11.14
CA ARG A 244 16.53 14.86 12.27
C ARG A 244 15.80 14.42 13.55
N PHE A 245 14.83 13.51 13.43
CA PHE A 245 14.12 12.92 14.57
C PHE A 245 14.67 11.52 14.92
N ILE A 246 15.72 11.06 14.24
CA ILE A 246 16.38 9.79 14.49
C ILE A 246 17.72 10.08 15.16
N GLU A 247 17.85 9.73 16.43
CA GLU A 247 19.13 9.88 17.14
C GLU A 247 20.16 8.90 16.59
N HIS A 248 19.74 7.64 16.45
CA HIS A 248 20.49 6.60 15.77
C HIS A 248 19.61 5.41 15.41
N LEU A 249 20.02 4.68 14.38
CA LEU A 249 19.48 3.37 14.05
C LEU A 249 20.47 2.30 14.51
N ARG A 250 20.06 1.45 15.45
CA ARG A 250 20.88 0.32 15.89
C ARG A 250 20.55 -0.92 15.07
N VAL A 251 21.53 -1.47 14.36
CA VAL A 251 21.40 -2.71 13.58
C VAL A 251 22.31 -3.77 14.19
N THR A 252 21.72 -4.76 14.84
CA THR A 252 22.46 -5.82 15.54
C THR A 252 22.13 -7.21 15.01
N ALA A 253 23.12 -8.08 14.94
CA ALA A 253 22.93 -9.52 14.74
C ALA A 253 23.36 -10.31 15.98
N ALA A 254 22.82 -11.51 16.15
CA ALA A 254 23.19 -12.39 17.27
C ALA A 254 24.64 -12.87 17.18
N SER A 255 25.15 -13.13 15.98
CA SER A 255 26.52 -13.57 15.73
C SER A 255 27.47 -12.44 15.33
N GLU A 256 28.71 -12.52 15.82
CA GLU A 256 29.80 -11.61 15.44
C GLU A 256 30.08 -11.64 13.93
N ALA A 257 29.91 -12.80 13.29
CA ALA A 257 30.09 -12.96 11.85
C ALA A 257 29.09 -12.10 11.06
N THR A 258 27.81 -12.19 11.38
CA THR A 258 26.77 -11.36 10.73
C THR A 258 26.89 -9.89 11.14
N GLN A 259 27.28 -9.58 12.38
CA GLN A 259 27.56 -8.20 12.77
C GLN A 259 28.67 -7.57 11.92
N ARG A 260 29.76 -8.31 11.63
CA ARG A 260 30.83 -7.84 10.73
C ARG A 260 30.34 -7.60 9.30
N LEU A 261 29.36 -8.37 8.84
CA LEU A 261 28.73 -8.17 7.53
C LEU A 261 27.88 -6.90 7.50
N LEU A 262 27.13 -6.63 8.59
CA LEU A 262 26.29 -5.43 8.74
C LEU A 262 27.10 -4.15 9.00
N GLY A 263 28.32 -4.31 9.52
CA GLY A 263 29.22 -3.21 9.87
C GLY A 263 28.96 -2.67 11.28
N GLU A 264 29.13 -1.36 11.44
CA GLU A 264 28.96 -0.71 12.73
C GLU A 264 27.51 -0.83 13.23
N PRO A 265 27.30 -1.20 14.51
CA PRO A 265 25.95 -1.38 15.05
C PRO A 265 25.11 -0.11 15.06
N ILE A 266 25.76 1.06 15.12
CA ILE A 266 25.09 2.36 15.17
C ILE A 266 25.26 3.03 13.82
N GLN A 267 24.14 3.32 13.18
CA GLN A 267 24.10 3.96 11.87
C GLN A 267 23.35 5.28 11.96
N GLN A 268 23.84 6.29 11.25
CA GLN A 268 23.06 7.50 11.00
C GLN A 268 22.13 7.25 9.81
N ALA A 269 20.86 7.57 10.00
CA ALA A 269 19.85 7.47 8.96
C ALA A 269 19.37 8.87 8.60
N SER A 270 19.40 9.22 7.31
CA SER A 270 18.77 10.46 6.82
C SER A 270 17.24 10.39 6.89
N GLN A 271 16.69 9.18 6.96
CA GLN A 271 15.26 8.89 6.94
C GLN A 271 15.03 7.43 7.37
N LEU A 272 13.89 7.17 8.00
CA LEU A 272 13.38 5.82 8.26
C LEU A 272 11.93 5.74 7.81
N ARG A 273 11.60 4.75 6.97
CA ARG A 273 10.22 4.44 6.59
C ARG A 273 9.80 3.10 7.18
N LEU A 274 8.66 3.08 7.85
CA LEU A 274 8.08 1.89 8.46
C LEU A 274 6.78 1.57 7.70
N ILE A 275 6.72 0.38 7.11
CA ILE A 275 5.60 -0.08 6.30
C ILE A 275 5.11 -1.40 6.89
N SER A 276 3.81 -1.48 7.19
CA SER A 276 3.17 -2.74 7.57
C SER A 276 3.06 -3.67 6.39
N ILE A 277 3.35 -4.95 6.62
CA ILE A 277 3.17 -5.99 5.60
C ILE A 277 1.67 -6.26 5.46
N PRO A 278 1.09 -6.16 4.26
CA PRO A 278 -0.33 -6.48 4.05
C PRO A 278 -0.64 -7.94 4.37
N ASP A 279 -1.76 -8.17 5.05
CA ASP A 279 -2.35 -9.49 5.28
C ASP A 279 -3.70 -9.58 4.56
N THR A 280 -3.69 -10.24 3.41
CA THR A 280 -4.88 -10.39 2.56
C THR A 280 -5.79 -11.55 2.95
N THR A 281 -5.57 -12.20 4.11
CA THR A 281 -6.36 -13.37 4.52
C THR A 281 -7.83 -13.00 4.72
N GLY A 282 -8.72 -13.59 3.93
CA GLY A 282 -10.16 -13.32 3.97
C GLY A 282 -10.62 -12.06 3.20
N LEU A 283 -9.74 -11.48 2.37
CA LEU A 283 -10.05 -10.41 1.42
C LEU A 283 -10.16 -10.97 -0.01
N PRO A 284 -10.90 -10.29 -0.93
CA PRO A 284 -11.62 -9.04 -0.75
C PRO A 284 -12.91 -9.19 0.06
N LEU A 285 -13.21 -8.20 0.90
CA LEU A 285 -14.44 -8.13 1.68
C LEU A 285 -15.45 -7.24 0.95
N ARG A 286 -16.36 -7.87 0.22
CA ARG A 286 -17.39 -7.19 -0.59
C ARG A 286 -18.65 -6.95 0.23
N GLY A 287 -19.10 -5.70 0.26
CA GLY A 287 -20.30 -5.28 0.97
C GLY A 287 -20.93 -4.05 0.37
N SER A 288 -21.73 -3.37 1.18
CA SER A 288 -22.32 -2.08 0.83
C SER A 288 -22.16 -1.11 2.00
N LEU A 289 -21.81 0.13 1.68
CA LEU A 289 -21.92 1.26 2.60
C LEU A 289 -23.34 1.79 2.53
N VAL A 290 -24.07 1.67 3.64
CA VAL A 290 -25.46 2.10 3.78
C VAL A 290 -25.51 3.26 4.76
N LEU A 291 -25.84 4.45 4.26
CA LEU A 291 -26.17 5.59 5.09
C LEU A 291 -27.61 5.42 5.59
N GLU A 292 -27.84 5.58 6.88
CA GLU A 292 -29.15 5.58 7.53
C GLU A 292 -29.34 6.93 8.22
N ARG A 293 -30.42 7.62 7.84
CA ARG A 293 -30.69 8.97 8.36
C ARG A 293 -31.33 8.89 9.74
N GLN A 294 -31.12 9.90 10.59
CA GLN A 294 -31.69 9.94 11.95
C GLN A 294 -33.21 9.69 12.04
N ASN A 295 -33.97 9.92 10.96
CA ASN A 295 -35.41 9.71 10.90
C ASN A 295 -35.83 8.28 10.52
N GLY A 296 -34.89 7.32 10.43
CA GLY A 296 -35.17 5.93 10.06
C GLY A 296 -35.65 5.75 8.61
N LYS A 297 -35.55 6.79 7.77
CA LYS A 297 -35.82 6.63 6.33
C LYS A 297 -34.71 5.80 5.71
N PRO A 298 -35.03 4.88 4.78
CA PRO A 298 -34.02 4.13 4.06
C PRO A 298 -33.07 5.13 3.40
N GLY A 299 -31.81 5.11 3.80
CA GLY A 299 -30.82 6.00 3.21
C GLY A 299 -30.10 5.33 2.04
N LEU A 300 -29.02 5.96 1.62
CA LEU A 300 -28.32 5.65 0.38
C LEU A 300 -27.42 4.44 0.56
N SER A 301 -27.26 3.65 -0.50
CA SER A 301 -26.35 2.50 -0.51
C SER A 301 -25.40 2.59 -1.69
N VAL A 302 -24.12 2.30 -1.46
CA VAL A 302 -23.08 2.19 -2.48
C VAL A 302 -22.32 0.88 -2.28
N PRO A 303 -22.13 0.04 -3.31
CA PRO A 303 -21.26 -1.12 -3.25
C PRO A 303 -19.83 -0.71 -2.84
N PHE A 304 -19.22 -1.48 -1.93
CA PHE A 304 -17.90 -1.13 -1.42
C PHE A 304 -17.10 -2.39 -1.09
N THR A 305 -15.83 -2.39 -1.46
CA THR A 305 -14.96 -3.55 -1.32
C THR A 305 -13.67 -3.16 -0.60
N PHE A 306 -13.43 -3.77 0.57
CA PHE A 306 -12.10 -3.73 1.19
C PHE A 306 -11.19 -4.77 0.53
N THR A 307 -10.01 -4.33 0.09
CA THR A 307 -9.07 -5.16 -0.67
C THR A 307 -7.74 -5.38 0.03
N GLU A 308 -7.41 -4.52 0.98
CA GLU A 308 -6.16 -4.58 1.71
C GLU A 308 -6.42 -4.44 3.22
N ARG A 309 -5.58 -5.11 4.00
CA ARG A 309 -5.57 -5.06 5.45
C ARG A 309 -4.13 -5.05 5.93
N VAL A 310 -3.84 -4.14 6.85
CA VAL A 310 -2.58 -4.10 7.60
C VAL A 310 -2.88 -4.15 9.09
N GLY A 311 -1.94 -4.67 9.88
CA GLY A 311 -2.08 -4.82 11.33
C GLY A 311 -0.94 -4.15 12.08
N GLY A 312 -1.24 -3.75 13.32
CA GLY A 312 -0.25 -3.31 14.31
C GLY A 312 -0.42 -4.07 15.62
N THR A 313 0.15 -3.55 16.71
CA THR A 313 0.15 -4.24 18.01
C THR A 313 -1.20 -4.24 18.73
N ALA A 314 -2.14 -3.38 18.32
CA ALA A 314 -3.37 -3.13 19.05
C ALA A 314 -4.61 -2.97 18.14
N GLY A 315 -4.50 -3.38 16.87
CA GLY A 315 -5.58 -3.27 15.92
C GLY A 315 -5.13 -3.38 14.47
N ARG A 316 -6.02 -2.99 13.57
CA ARG A 316 -5.87 -3.16 12.13
C ARG A 316 -6.49 -2.02 11.33
N THR A 317 -5.94 -1.80 10.15
CA THR A 317 -6.49 -0.88 9.16
C THR A 317 -6.90 -1.67 7.93
N LEU A 318 -8.12 -1.44 7.42
CA LEU A 318 -8.60 -1.94 6.14
C LEU A 318 -8.75 -0.78 5.16
N THR A 319 -8.31 -0.99 3.92
CA THR A 319 -8.46 -0.02 2.82
C THR A 319 -9.31 -0.65 1.73
N GLY A 320 -10.19 0.17 1.14
CA GLY A 320 -11.16 -0.27 0.15
C GLY A 320 -11.59 0.84 -0.78
N ILE A 321 -12.33 0.44 -1.82
CA ILE A 321 -12.88 1.32 -2.84
C ILE A 321 -14.33 0.92 -3.15
N ASP A 322 -15.10 1.87 -3.67
CA ASP A 322 -16.36 1.57 -4.34
C ASP A 322 -16.13 0.99 -5.74
N ASP A 323 -17.21 0.58 -6.41
CA ASP A 323 -17.14 -0.04 -7.74
C ASP A 323 -16.61 0.93 -8.83
N SER A 324 -16.79 2.24 -8.66
CA SER A 324 -16.22 3.25 -9.58
C SER A 324 -14.72 3.49 -9.35
N GLY A 325 -14.20 3.12 -8.18
CA GLY A 325 -12.84 3.42 -7.75
C GLY A 325 -12.61 4.88 -7.34
N LEU A 326 -13.66 5.71 -7.31
CA LEU A 326 -13.61 7.14 -6.99
C LEU A 326 -13.76 7.41 -5.49
N LEU A 327 -14.47 6.55 -4.76
CA LEU A 327 -14.61 6.63 -3.31
C LEU A 327 -13.65 5.64 -2.65
N GLU A 328 -12.64 6.18 -1.98
CA GLU A 328 -11.73 5.41 -1.13
C GLU A 328 -12.21 5.45 0.32
N GLY A 329 -12.01 4.34 1.02
CA GLY A 329 -12.37 4.21 2.43
C GLY A 329 -11.25 3.56 3.22
N ARG A 330 -10.92 4.17 4.35
CA ARG A 330 -9.96 3.68 5.33
C ARG A 330 -10.69 3.40 6.63
N LEU A 331 -10.74 2.13 7.02
CA LEU A 331 -11.35 1.65 8.24
C LEU A 331 -10.27 1.28 9.24
N GLU A 332 -10.23 1.97 10.36
CA GLU A 332 -9.35 1.68 11.49
C GLU A 332 -10.16 1.00 12.60
N LEU A 333 -9.68 -0.13 13.09
CA LEU A 333 -10.31 -0.92 14.14
C LEU A 333 -9.28 -1.19 15.24
N GLU A 334 -9.57 -0.74 16.47
CA GLU A 334 -8.81 -1.13 17.65
C GLU A 334 -9.31 -2.48 18.20
N ASP A 335 -8.38 -3.34 18.61
CA ASP A 335 -8.73 -4.62 19.24
C ASP A 335 -9.12 -4.37 20.71
N GLY A 336 -10.28 -4.90 21.12
CA GLY A 336 -10.80 -4.78 22.49
C GLY A 336 -12.20 -5.39 22.64
N ASP A 337 -12.72 -5.43 23.87
CA ASP A 337 -14.06 -5.98 24.17
C ASP A 337 -15.21 -5.18 23.52
N GLN A 338 -14.98 -3.89 23.28
CA GLN A 338 -15.80 -3.07 22.41
C GLN A 338 -14.87 -2.41 21.38
N PRO A 339 -14.81 -2.92 20.14
CA PRO A 339 -13.92 -2.35 19.12
C PRO A 339 -14.37 -0.93 18.81
N ALA A 340 -13.58 0.05 19.22
CA ALA A 340 -13.68 1.41 18.73
C ALA A 340 -13.11 1.45 17.31
N GLY A 341 -13.85 2.07 16.40
CA GLY A 341 -13.44 2.15 15.00
C GLY A 341 -13.67 3.52 14.41
N ARG A 342 -12.80 3.91 13.48
CA ARG A 342 -12.93 5.13 12.70
C ARG A 342 -12.99 4.75 11.23
N PHE A 343 -13.97 5.28 10.51
CA PHE A 343 -14.04 5.15 9.06
C PHE A 343 -13.85 6.51 8.41
N GLU A 344 -12.83 6.63 7.57
CA GLU A 344 -12.53 7.82 6.80
C GLU A 344 -12.83 7.53 5.33
N MET A 345 -13.60 8.41 4.70
CA MET A 345 -13.92 8.33 3.27
C MET A 345 -13.24 9.48 2.55
N ASN A 346 -12.60 9.17 1.43
CA ASN A 346 -11.93 10.14 0.59
C ASN A 346 -12.46 10.03 -0.85
N LEU A 347 -12.76 11.16 -1.46
CA LEU A 347 -13.18 11.22 -2.86
C LEU A 347 -11.98 11.58 -3.73
N LYS A 348 -11.68 10.75 -4.74
CA LYS A 348 -10.66 11.06 -5.73
C LYS A 348 -11.04 12.25 -6.59
N PRO A 349 -10.05 12.91 -7.24
CA PRO A 349 -10.33 13.91 -8.26
C PRO A 349 -11.30 13.36 -9.31
N LEU A 350 -12.41 14.06 -9.53
CA LEU A 350 -13.46 13.65 -10.46
C LEU A 350 -13.19 14.06 -11.91
N ALA A 351 -12.28 15.02 -12.12
CA ALA A 351 -11.91 15.53 -13.43
C ALA A 351 -11.63 14.40 -14.43
N GLY A 352 -12.28 14.45 -15.60
CA GLY A 352 -12.16 13.43 -16.64
C GLY A 352 -12.91 12.12 -16.38
N SER A 353 -13.47 11.92 -15.19
CA SER A 353 -14.35 10.78 -14.88
C SER A 353 -15.75 11.04 -15.45
N TYR A 354 -16.57 9.99 -15.57
CA TYR A 354 -17.92 10.14 -16.07
C TYR A 354 -18.94 10.33 -14.93
N PRO A 355 -19.98 11.18 -15.14
CA PRO A 355 -20.98 11.46 -14.11
C PRO A 355 -21.66 10.22 -13.54
N HIS A 356 -22.08 9.27 -14.39
CA HIS A 356 -22.76 8.05 -13.97
C HIS A 356 -21.93 7.17 -13.00
N ASP A 357 -20.60 7.20 -13.10
CA ASP A 357 -19.70 6.50 -12.18
C ASP A 357 -19.54 7.28 -10.87
N ALA A 358 -19.49 8.60 -10.93
CA ALA A 358 -19.26 9.48 -9.79
C ALA A 358 -20.50 9.72 -8.92
N VAL A 359 -21.71 9.73 -9.51
CA VAL A 359 -22.95 10.09 -8.80
C VAL A 359 -23.16 9.26 -7.53
N PRO A 360 -23.02 7.92 -7.50
CA PRO A 360 -23.22 7.14 -6.28
C PRO A 360 -22.31 7.60 -5.12
N ALA A 361 -21.02 7.80 -5.39
CA ALA A 361 -20.01 8.24 -4.43
C ALA A 361 -20.28 9.66 -3.92
N VAL A 362 -20.49 10.62 -4.82
CA VAL A 362 -20.72 12.01 -4.44
C VAL A 362 -22.06 12.17 -3.71
N ARG A 363 -23.09 11.41 -4.12
CA ARG A 363 -24.42 11.44 -3.50
C ARG A 363 -24.41 10.96 -2.06
N ILE A 364 -23.69 9.87 -1.74
CA ILE A 364 -23.63 9.38 -0.36
C ILE A 364 -22.89 10.38 0.55
N LEU A 365 -21.82 11.00 0.05
CA LEU A 365 -21.08 12.03 0.77
C LEU A 365 -21.92 13.29 0.98
N ALA A 366 -22.56 13.82 -0.06
CA ALA A 366 -23.39 15.03 0.01
C ALA A 366 -24.62 14.87 0.91
N ALA A 367 -25.13 13.64 1.05
CA ALA A 367 -26.28 13.33 1.89
C ALA A 367 -25.93 13.10 3.37
N CYS A 368 -24.64 12.98 3.72
CA CYS A 368 -24.19 12.72 5.07
C CYS A 368 -24.37 13.98 5.94
N ALA A 369 -25.11 13.84 7.04
CA ALA A 369 -25.28 14.88 8.05
C ALA A 369 -24.77 14.41 9.43
N ALA A 370 -24.42 15.34 10.30
CA ALA A 370 -24.02 15.04 11.67
C ALA A 370 -25.11 14.21 12.38
N GLY A 371 -24.70 13.09 12.98
CA GLY A 371 -25.55 12.13 13.67
C GLY A 371 -26.25 11.08 12.78
N ASP A 372 -26.10 11.15 11.45
CA ASP A 372 -26.46 10.02 10.59
C ASP A 372 -25.60 8.79 10.91
N SER A 373 -26.11 7.60 10.62
CA SER A 373 -25.39 6.34 10.84
C SER A 373 -24.94 5.74 9.51
N LEU A 374 -23.66 5.41 9.40
CA LEU A 374 -23.09 4.72 8.24
C LEU A 374 -22.83 3.26 8.62
N HIS A 375 -23.41 2.33 7.87
CA HIS A 375 -23.29 0.91 8.11
C HIS A 375 -22.53 0.24 6.97
N PHE A 376 -21.51 -0.56 7.28
CA PHE A 376 -20.96 -1.49 6.32
C PHE A 376 -21.69 -2.83 6.44
N ARG A 377 -22.39 -3.25 5.38
CA ARG A 377 -23.21 -4.47 5.36
C ARG A 377 -22.61 -5.55 4.46
N LEU A 378 -22.57 -6.78 4.97
CA LEU A 378 -22.23 -7.99 4.25
C LEU A 378 -23.52 -8.75 3.93
N GLY A 379 -24.09 -8.50 2.76
CA GLY A 379 -25.44 -8.95 2.42
C GLY A 379 -26.47 -8.34 3.39
N PRO A 380 -27.30 -9.14 4.09
CA PRO A 380 -28.32 -8.61 5.01
C PRO A 380 -27.76 -8.24 6.40
N VAL A 381 -26.50 -8.55 6.70
CA VAL A 381 -25.93 -8.38 8.04
C VAL A 381 -25.12 -7.09 8.13
N THR A 382 -25.44 -6.24 9.11
CA THR A 382 -24.58 -5.11 9.47
C THR A 382 -23.31 -5.63 10.14
N PHE A 383 -22.17 -5.42 9.49
CA PHE A 383 -20.86 -5.82 10.01
C PHE A 383 -20.30 -4.76 10.95
N LEU A 384 -20.39 -3.48 10.56
CA LEU A 384 -19.93 -2.33 11.34
C LEU A 384 -20.89 -1.16 11.20
N SER A 385 -20.94 -0.31 12.21
CA SER A 385 -21.75 0.90 12.27
C SER A 385 -20.92 2.06 12.79
N PHE A 386 -21.04 3.22 12.15
CA PHE A 386 -20.35 4.46 12.51
C PHE A 386 -21.38 5.58 12.59
N THR A 387 -21.16 6.53 13.50
CA THR A 387 -21.96 7.77 13.54
C THR A 387 -21.16 8.89 12.88
N ALA A 388 -21.79 9.61 11.96
CA ALA A 388 -21.19 10.78 11.34
C ALA A 388 -21.03 11.91 12.37
N ASN A 389 -19.82 12.44 12.50
CA ASN A 389 -19.49 13.47 13.51
C ASN A 389 -19.57 14.90 12.96
N LEU A 390 -19.67 15.06 11.64
CA LEU A 390 -19.65 16.34 10.94
C LEU A 390 -20.64 16.30 9.78
N ASP A 391 -21.15 17.47 9.41
CA ASP A 391 -21.89 17.65 8.17
C ASP A 391 -20.95 17.58 6.96
N ALA A 392 -21.47 17.11 5.83
CA ALA A 392 -20.77 17.23 4.56
C ALA A 392 -20.45 18.71 4.25
N PRO A 393 -19.22 19.03 3.82
CA PRO A 393 -18.86 20.39 3.39
C PRO A 393 -19.80 20.90 2.29
N GLU A 394 -20.07 22.21 2.26
CA GLU A 394 -20.96 22.82 1.24
C GLU A 394 -20.48 22.52 -0.18
N ASP A 395 -19.16 22.53 -0.40
CA ASP A 395 -18.53 22.22 -1.68
C ASP A 395 -18.92 20.83 -2.22
N VAL A 396 -19.11 19.85 -1.34
CA VAL A 396 -19.52 18.48 -1.73
C VAL A 396 -20.97 18.46 -2.22
N ARG A 397 -21.85 19.28 -1.63
CA ARG A 397 -23.24 19.41 -2.09
C ARG A 397 -23.32 20.13 -3.43
N GLY A 398 -22.54 21.19 -3.63
CA GLY A 398 -22.40 21.86 -4.92
C GLY A 398 -21.90 20.89 -6.00
N LEU A 399 -20.85 20.13 -5.68
CA LEU A 399 -20.30 19.10 -6.55
C LEU A 399 -21.34 18.03 -6.91
N PHE A 400 -22.15 17.58 -5.95
CA PHE A 400 -23.24 16.63 -6.23
C PHE A 400 -24.23 17.19 -7.25
N HIS A 401 -24.68 18.44 -7.11
CA HIS A 401 -25.61 19.05 -8.05
C HIS A 401 -25.01 19.17 -9.46
N LEU A 402 -23.75 19.57 -9.57
CA LEU A 402 -23.04 19.63 -10.84
C LEU A 402 -22.95 18.24 -11.50
N VAL A 403 -22.46 17.25 -10.78
CA VAL A 403 -22.27 15.89 -11.32
C VAL A 403 -23.62 15.27 -11.70
N ALA A 404 -24.67 15.46 -10.88
CA ALA A 404 -26.03 15.01 -11.22
C ALA A 404 -26.59 15.73 -12.46
N ALA A 405 -26.31 17.02 -12.63
CA ALA A 405 -26.72 17.78 -13.81
C ALA A 405 -26.04 17.27 -15.08
N LEU A 406 -24.74 16.98 -14.99
CA LEU A 406 -23.98 16.38 -16.09
C LEU A 406 -24.46 14.96 -16.43
N GLU A 407 -24.91 14.17 -15.44
CA GLU A 407 -25.51 12.85 -15.69
C GLU A 407 -26.82 12.97 -16.49
N VAL A 408 -27.70 13.91 -16.12
CA VAL A 408 -28.94 14.19 -16.88
C VAL A 408 -28.61 14.64 -18.30
N LEU A 409 -27.64 15.54 -18.45
CA LEU A 409 -27.19 16.02 -19.75
C LEU A 409 -26.65 14.88 -20.61
N GLN A 410 -25.76 14.06 -20.06
CA GLN A 410 -25.20 12.88 -20.72
C GLN A 410 -26.31 11.91 -21.17
N ALA A 411 -27.29 11.62 -20.30
CA ALA A 411 -28.40 10.74 -20.61
C ALA A 411 -29.29 11.30 -21.73
N HIS A 412 -29.52 12.62 -21.74
CA HIS A 412 -30.32 13.29 -22.76
C HIS A 412 -29.61 13.34 -24.12
N LEU A 413 -28.30 13.59 -24.14
CA LEU A 413 -27.50 13.66 -25.37
C LEU A 413 -27.20 12.27 -25.95
N GLY A 414 -27.19 11.22 -25.12
CA GLY A 414 -26.75 9.88 -25.54
C GLY A 414 -25.25 9.80 -25.86
N THR A 415 -24.47 10.79 -25.43
CA THR A 415 -23.02 10.88 -25.62
C THR A 415 -22.34 11.05 -24.28
N LEU A 416 -21.15 10.47 -24.10
CA LEU A 416 -20.38 10.63 -22.88
C LEU A 416 -19.96 12.09 -22.66
N VAL A 417 -20.23 12.62 -21.47
CA VAL A 417 -19.86 13.98 -21.05
C VAL A 417 -18.97 13.85 -19.82
N PRO A 418 -17.64 13.99 -19.93
CA PRO A 418 -16.75 13.90 -18.77
C PRO A 418 -16.99 15.07 -17.81
N ILE A 419 -16.68 14.85 -16.53
CA ILE A 419 -16.65 15.92 -15.53
C ILE A 419 -15.49 16.86 -15.86
N PRO A 420 -15.72 18.19 -15.95
CA PRO A 420 -14.69 19.15 -16.34
C PRO A 420 -13.44 19.09 -15.46
N ALA A 421 -12.27 19.26 -16.07
CA ALA A 421 -11.00 19.39 -15.36
C ALA A 421 -10.80 20.80 -14.80
N GLU A 422 -11.26 21.81 -15.54
CA GLU A 422 -11.26 23.18 -15.05
C GLU A 422 -12.52 23.45 -14.20
N PRO A 423 -12.37 24.11 -13.04
CA PRO A 423 -13.53 24.46 -12.23
C PRO A 423 -14.42 25.42 -13.01
N LEU A 424 -15.70 25.06 -13.12
CA LEU A 424 -16.71 25.93 -13.71
C LEU A 424 -16.96 27.14 -12.81
N THR A 425 -17.40 28.24 -13.41
CA THR A 425 -17.90 29.37 -12.62
C THR A 425 -19.19 28.99 -11.90
N ASP A 426 -19.53 29.71 -10.83
CA ASP A 426 -20.81 29.51 -10.13
C ASP A 426 -22.00 29.73 -11.09
N GLU A 427 -21.87 30.66 -12.03
CA GLU A 427 -22.87 30.96 -13.05
C GLU A 427 -23.06 29.77 -14.02
N ASP A 428 -21.97 29.25 -14.58
CA ASP A 428 -22.01 28.07 -15.47
C ASP A 428 -22.59 26.84 -14.76
N THR A 429 -22.22 26.65 -13.48
CA THR A 429 -22.73 25.55 -12.65
C THR A 429 -24.24 25.68 -12.44
N GLN A 430 -24.73 26.88 -12.13
CA GLN A 430 -26.17 27.14 -11.97
C GLN A 430 -26.92 26.98 -13.29
N GLU A 431 -26.35 27.42 -14.42
CA GLU A 431 -26.94 27.21 -15.74
C GLU A 431 -27.09 25.73 -16.07
N LEU A 432 -26.04 24.91 -15.83
CA LEU A 432 -26.09 23.46 -16.03
C LEU A 432 -27.15 22.78 -15.15
N VAL A 433 -27.22 23.17 -13.87
CA VAL A 433 -28.24 22.64 -12.95
C VAL A 433 -29.64 22.99 -13.43
N SER A 434 -29.87 24.23 -13.87
CA SER A 434 -31.16 24.67 -14.41
C SER A 434 -31.51 23.97 -15.71
N MET A 435 -30.52 23.71 -16.56
CA MET A 435 -30.67 22.92 -17.76
C MET A 435 -31.11 21.49 -17.46
N ALA A 436 -30.43 20.82 -16.52
CA ALA A 436 -30.79 19.46 -16.11
C ALA A 436 -32.21 19.39 -15.53
N LEU A 437 -32.59 20.36 -14.68
CA LEU A 437 -33.95 20.46 -14.15
C LEU A 437 -34.98 20.61 -15.28
N ALA A 438 -34.74 21.50 -16.24
CA ALA A 438 -35.62 21.70 -17.39
C ALA A 438 -35.74 20.44 -18.26
N LEU A 439 -34.64 19.74 -18.51
CA LEU A 439 -34.63 18.46 -19.25
C LEU A 439 -35.45 17.37 -18.55
N THR A 440 -35.47 17.36 -17.21
CA THR A 440 -36.31 16.45 -16.41
C THR A 440 -37.76 16.91 -16.27
N GLY A 441 -38.15 18.04 -16.89
CA GLY A 441 -39.52 18.57 -16.89
C GLY A 441 -39.84 19.52 -15.73
N SER A 442 -38.84 20.00 -15.00
CA SER A 442 -39.01 20.99 -13.94
C SER A 442 -38.54 22.37 -14.42
N PRO A 443 -39.41 23.40 -14.50
CA PRO A 443 -38.99 24.75 -14.83
C PRO A 443 -37.92 25.26 -13.85
N ALA A 444 -36.82 25.80 -14.38
CA ALA A 444 -35.68 26.22 -13.56
C ALA A 444 -35.19 27.62 -13.90
N ARG A 445 -34.85 28.41 -12.88
CA ARG A 445 -34.40 29.80 -13.06
C ARG A 445 -32.98 29.84 -13.57
N LEU A 446 -32.72 30.68 -14.57
CA LEU A 446 -31.36 30.95 -15.04
C LEU A 446 -30.69 32.01 -14.15
N PRO A 447 -29.35 31.98 -14.04
CA PRO A 447 -28.60 32.89 -13.18
C PRO A 447 -28.58 34.34 -13.73
N PHE A 448 -28.85 34.52 -15.02
CA PHE A 448 -28.90 35.83 -15.67
C PHE A 448 -30.30 36.45 -15.68
N THR A 449 -30.34 37.78 -15.64
CA THR A 449 -31.58 38.60 -15.60
C THR A 449 -32.00 39.12 -16.97
N GLY A 450 -31.20 38.86 -18.01
CA GLY A 450 -31.45 39.29 -19.37
C GLY A 450 -31.04 38.28 -20.44
N LEU A 451 -31.62 38.44 -21.63
CA LEU A 451 -31.31 37.63 -22.82
C LEU A 451 -30.82 38.55 -23.92
N SER A 452 -29.80 38.10 -24.65
CA SER A 452 -29.30 38.80 -25.83
C SER A 452 -29.59 37.97 -27.07
N VAL A 453 -30.18 38.60 -28.08
CA VAL A 453 -30.58 37.94 -29.33
C VAL A 453 -29.93 38.68 -30.50
N PRO A 454 -29.09 38.02 -31.32
CA PRO A 454 -28.53 38.66 -32.51
C PRO A 454 -29.66 38.95 -33.51
N VAL A 455 -29.62 40.14 -34.10
CA VAL A 455 -30.55 40.59 -35.13
C VAL A 455 -29.77 40.64 -36.46
N PRO A 456 -30.20 39.90 -37.49
CA PRO A 456 -29.47 39.84 -38.76
C PRO A 456 -29.48 41.22 -39.47
N PRO A 457 -28.43 41.53 -40.27
CA PRO A 457 -28.40 42.73 -41.11
C PRO A 457 -29.66 42.87 -41.97
N GLY A 458 -30.18 44.09 -42.09
CA GLY A 458 -31.45 44.39 -42.77
C GLY A 458 -32.72 43.90 -42.05
N GLY A 459 -32.58 43.21 -40.91
CA GLY A 459 -33.69 42.69 -40.12
C GLY A 459 -34.17 43.62 -38.99
N ILE A 460 -33.43 44.68 -38.67
CA ILE A 460 -33.64 45.51 -37.47
C ILE A 460 -35.01 46.17 -37.44
N ARG A 461 -35.45 46.79 -38.55
CA ARG A 461 -36.78 47.43 -38.63
C ARG A 461 -37.92 46.44 -38.43
N SER A 462 -37.88 45.32 -39.15
CA SER A 462 -38.90 44.26 -39.03
C SER A 462 -38.93 43.66 -37.61
N PHE A 463 -37.75 43.48 -37.00
CA PHE A 463 -37.62 43.04 -35.63
C PHE A 463 -38.27 44.02 -34.64
N LEU A 464 -37.97 45.32 -34.74
CA LEU A 464 -38.53 46.35 -33.85
C LEU A 464 -40.06 46.49 -33.96
N GLU A 465 -40.63 46.31 -35.16
CA GLU A 465 -42.07 46.32 -35.40
C GLU A 465 -42.77 45.08 -34.81
N SER A 466 -42.06 43.95 -34.72
CA SER A 466 -42.59 42.71 -34.16
C SER A 466 -42.62 42.69 -32.63
N ILE A 467 -41.90 43.60 -31.97
CA ILE A 467 -41.77 43.65 -30.51
C ILE A 467 -42.61 44.78 -29.94
N PRO A 468 -43.52 44.52 -28.98
CA PRO A 468 -44.28 45.56 -28.30
C PRO A 468 -43.39 46.49 -27.46
N THR A 469 -43.87 47.71 -27.22
CA THR A 469 -43.17 48.70 -26.38
C THR A 469 -43.43 48.51 -24.88
N GLU A 470 -44.52 47.82 -24.53
CA GLU A 470 -44.89 47.49 -23.15
C GLU A 470 -44.25 46.16 -22.70
N PRO A 471 -44.02 45.95 -21.39
CA PRO A 471 -43.52 44.69 -20.87
C PRO A 471 -44.37 43.50 -21.35
N GLY A 472 -43.73 42.50 -21.93
CA GLY A 472 -44.39 41.35 -22.55
C GLY A 472 -43.93 40.00 -22.02
N VAL A 473 -44.36 38.93 -22.68
CA VAL A 473 -43.84 37.58 -22.46
C VAL A 473 -42.86 37.26 -23.59
N LEU A 474 -41.68 36.75 -23.24
CA LEU A 474 -40.72 36.22 -24.19
C LEU A 474 -40.72 34.70 -24.08
N TYR A 475 -40.88 34.04 -25.22
CA TYR A 475 -40.71 32.60 -25.37
C TYR A 475 -39.74 32.36 -26.52
N GLY A 476 -38.63 31.68 -26.23
CA GLY A 476 -37.61 31.34 -27.22
C GLY A 476 -37.31 29.85 -27.16
N ALA A 477 -37.61 29.12 -28.23
CA ALA A 477 -37.32 27.69 -28.35
C ALA A 477 -36.26 27.48 -29.45
N PRO A 478 -34.95 27.62 -29.13
CA PRO A 478 -33.92 27.32 -30.11
C PRO A 478 -33.93 25.83 -30.47
N ASN A 479 -33.40 25.49 -31.65
CA ASN A 479 -33.19 24.09 -32.03
C ASN A 479 -32.31 23.37 -30.99
N THR A 480 -31.26 24.05 -30.53
CA THR A 480 -30.32 23.55 -29.54
C THR A 480 -29.79 24.69 -28.65
N VAL A 481 -29.62 24.42 -27.36
CA VAL A 481 -28.83 25.27 -26.44
C VAL A 481 -27.39 24.78 -26.45
N LYS A 482 -26.42 25.69 -26.59
CA LYS A 482 -25.00 25.36 -26.73
C LYS A 482 -24.31 25.45 -25.37
N VAL A 483 -23.70 24.36 -24.92
CA VAL A 483 -22.90 24.29 -23.69
C VAL A 483 -21.44 24.01 -24.07
N THR A 484 -20.48 24.65 -23.42
CA THR A 484 -19.05 24.35 -23.64
C THR A 484 -18.43 23.87 -22.34
N LEU A 485 -17.85 22.67 -22.34
CA LEU A 485 -17.14 22.08 -21.19
C LEU A 485 -15.76 21.64 -21.66
N ASP A 486 -14.69 22.08 -21.00
CA ASP A 486 -13.29 21.80 -21.37
C ASP A 486 -12.99 22.02 -22.87
N GLY A 487 -13.56 23.08 -23.46
CA GLY A 487 -13.41 23.41 -24.88
C GLY A 487 -14.23 22.53 -25.85
N GLN A 488 -14.93 21.51 -25.36
CA GLN A 488 -15.87 20.72 -26.15
C GLN A 488 -17.26 21.35 -26.12
N ARG A 489 -17.83 21.57 -27.31
CA ARG A 489 -19.18 22.11 -27.48
C ARG A 489 -20.21 20.98 -27.56
N TYR A 490 -21.27 21.11 -26.77
CA TYR A 490 -22.43 20.24 -26.75
C TYR A 490 -23.67 21.00 -27.20
N GLU A 491 -24.45 20.41 -28.09
CA GLU A 491 -25.70 20.98 -28.58
C GLU A 491 -26.88 20.25 -27.94
N VAL A 492 -27.60 20.94 -27.07
CA VAL A 492 -28.63 20.36 -26.21
C VAL A 492 -30.03 20.66 -26.78
N PRO A 493 -30.70 19.69 -27.43
CA PRO A 493 -32.00 19.93 -28.03
C PRO A 493 -33.13 19.93 -27.01
N GLY A 494 -34.28 20.47 -27.39
CA GLY A 494 -35.54 20.29 -26.64
C GLY A 494 -35.69 21.19 -25.41
N LEU A 495 -34.94 22.28 -25.33
CA LEU A 495 -35.04 23.31 -24.31
C LEU A 495 -35.65 24.59 -24.87
N ALA A 496 -36.34 25.34 -24.00
CA ALA A 496 -36.85 26.66 -24.31
C ALA A 496 -36.63 27.62 -23.14
N PHE A 497 -36.58 28.91 -23.46
CA PHE A 497 -36.49 30.02 -22.52
C PHE A 497 -37.84 30.70 -22.40
N TRP A 498 -38.21 31.05 -21.18
CA TRP A 498 -39.44 31.74 -20.89
C TRP A 498 -39.23 32.84 -19.85
N ALA A 499 -39.71 34.04 -20.16
CA ALA A 499 -39.68 35.17 -19.25
C ALA A 499 -40.99 35.97 -19.33
N ARG A 500 -41.48 36.43 -18.18
CA ARG A 500 -42.62 37.35 -18.08
C ARG A 500 -42.10 38.78 -17.87
N ASN A 501 -42.92 39.75 -18.24
CA ASN A 501 -42.67 41.18 -18.03
C ASN A 501 -41.28 41.63 -18.52
N VAL A 502 -40.92 41.20 -19.72
CA VAL A 502 -39.62 41.48 -20.34
C VAL A 502 -39.70 42.74 -21.20
N VAL A 503 -38.66 43.58 -21.12
CA VAL A 503 -38.52 44.80 -21.92
C VAL A 503 -37.24 44.79 -22.75
N LEU A 504 -37.31 45.32 -23.97
CA LEU A 504 -36.15 45.54 -24.84
C LEU A 504 -35.38 46.78 -24.36
N ARG A 505 -34.21 46.58 -23.75
CA ARG A 505 -33.43 47.63 -23.08
C ARG A 505 -32.75 48.59 -24.04
N ASN A 506 -32.26 48.08 -25.17
CA ASN A 506 -31.51 48.86 -26.15
C ASN A 506 -32.34 49.24 -27.37
N ARG A 507 -33.66 49.42 -27.21
CA ARG A 507 -34.57 49.78 -28.31
C ARG A 507 -34.12 51.04 -29.07
N ALA A 508 -33.75 52.11 -28.35
CA ALA A 508 -33.31 53.36 -28.98
C ALA A 508 -32.03 53.20 -29.81
N GLU A 509 -31.13 52.31 -29.39
CA GLU A 509 -29.89 52.01 -30.09
C GLU A 509 -30.18 51.21 -31.38
N LEU A 510 -31.09 50.24 -31.31
CA LEU A 510 -31.58 49.52 -32.48
C LEU A 510 -32.35 50.42 -33.45
N GLU A 511 -33.16 51.35 -32.95
CA GLU A 511 -33.88 52.31 -33.79
C GLU A 511 -32.93 53.22 -34.58
N ALA A 512 -31.78 53.59 -33.99
CA ALA A 512 -30.75 54.37 -34.67
C ALA A 512 -30.05 53.57 -35.80
N LEU A 513 -30.02 52.25 -35.70
CA LEU A 513 -29.44 51.34 -36.70
C LEU A 513 -30.47 50.84 -37.73
N ALA A 514 -31.76 51.13 -37.55
CA ALA A 514 -32.84 50.52 -38.33
C ALA A 514 -32.87 50.91 -39.83
N ASP A 515 -32.15 51.97 -40.22
CA ASP A 515 -31.99 52.41 -41.62
C ASP A 515 -30.70 51.91 -42.28
N ASP A 516 -29.83 51.21 -41.54
CA ASP A 516 -28.60 50.61 -42.07
C ASP A 516 -28.79 49.11 -42.31
N ASP A 517 -29.04 48.75 -43.57
CA ASP A 517 -29.24 47.36 -43.99
C ASP A 517 -28.00 46.47 -43.82
N THR A 518 -26.83 47.05 -43.50
CA THR A 518 -25.59 46.31 -43.26
C THR A 518 -25.24 46.19 -41.78
N ALA A 519 -25.95 46.89 -40.89
CA ALA A 519 -25.66 46.89 -39.47
C ALA A 519 -25.99 45.53 -38.82
N GLU A 520 -24.99 44.95 -38.17
CA GLU A 520 -25.20 43.86 -37.21
C GLU A 520 -25.59 44.45 -35.86
N ALA A 521 -26.61 43.88 -35.22
CA ALA A 521 -27.07 44.35 -33.93
C ALA A 521 -27.44 43.20 -32.99
N VAL A 522 -27.43 43.47 -31.69
CA VAL A 522 -27.84 42.51 -30.65
C VAL A 522 -28.95 43.15 -29.84
N ALA A 523 -30.11 42.51 -29.77
CA ALA A 523 -31.22 42.95 -28.95
C ALA A 523 -31.10 42.40 -27.53
N THR A 524 -31.11 43.29 -26.53
CA THR A 524 -30.97 42.90 -25.12
C THR A 524 -32.29 43.08 -24.39
N PHE A 525 -32.83 41.97 -23.89
CA PHE A 525 -34.03 41.90 -23.07
C PHE A 525 -33.66 41.75 -21.60
N SER A 526 -34.48 42.29 -20.70
CA SER A 526 -34.38 41.99 -19.27
C SER A 526 -35.75 41.96 -18.63
N SER A 527 -35.94 41.14 -17.60
CA SER A 527 -37.17 41.16 -16.81
C SER A 527 -37.29 42.47 -16.02
N THR A 528 -38.50 43.02 -15.91
CA THR A 528 -38.80 44.21 -15.08
C THR A 528 -39.14 43.87 -13.64
N ASP A 529 -39.36 42.59 -13.34
CA ASP A 529 -39.66 42.10 -12.00
C ASP A 529 -38.54 41.16 -11.56
N GLU A 530 -38.47 40.83 -10.27
CA GLU A 530 -37.57 39.79 -9.72
C GLU A 530 -37.87 38.38 -10.30
N THR A 531 -38.77 38.29 -11.28
CA THR A 531 -39.07 37.10 -12.08
C THR A 531 -37.93 36.88 -13.07
N ASN A 532 -36.93 36.11 -12.63
CA ASN A 532 -35.82 35.66 -13.46
C ASN A 532 -36.31 34.87 -14.69
N ILE A 533 -35.50 34.88 -15.75
CA ILE A 533 -35.71 34.04 -16.94
C ILE A 533 -35.68 32.57 -16.50
N VAL A 534 -36.59 31.77 -17.03
CA VAL A 534 -36.75 30.35 -16.69
C VAL A 534 -36.43 29.51 -17.93
N MET A 535 -35.67 28.44 -17.73
CA MET A 535 -35.49 27.37 -18.70
C MET A 535 -36.54 26.29 -18.47
N ILE A 536 -37.13 25.81 -19.56
CA ILE A 536 -38.17 24.77 -19.57
C ILE A 536 -37.91 23.78 -20.71
N ARG A 537 -38.66 22.68 -20.75
CA ARG A 537 -38.64 21.77 -21.90
C ARG A 537 -39.48 22.35 -23.02
N ALA A 538 -39.00 22.29 -24.26
CA ALA A 538 -39.68 22.89 -25.42
C ALA A 538 -41.06 22.27 -25.73
N VAL A 539 -41.32 21.05 -25.27
CA VAL A 539 -42.61 20.35 -25.45
C VAL A 539 -43.65 20.67 -24.37
N ASP A 540 -43.29 21.44 -23.34
CA ASP A 540 -44.21 21.81 -22.27
C ASP A 540 -45.17 22.91 -22.77
N ASP A 541 -46.46 22.61 -22.83
CA ASP A 541 -47.52 23.54 -23.25
C ASP A 541 -47.75 24.60 -22.17
N LEU A 542 -47.49 25.87 -22.51
CA LEU A 542 -47.52 27.00 -21.57
C LEU A 542 -48.78 27.90 -21.70
N GLY A 543 -49.77 27.54 -22.53
CA GLY A 543 -51.01 28.32 -22.69
C GLY A 543 -51.08 29.18 -23.98
N PRO A 544 -52.07 30.09 -24.11
CA PRO A 544 -52.64 30.46 -25.41
C PRO A 544 -51.74 31.34 -26.31
N GLU A 545 -51.91 31.12 -27.62
CA GLU A 545 -51.42 31.82 -28.84
C GLU A 545 -50.29 32.86 -28.67
N TYR A 546 -49.07 32.42 -28.99
CA TYR A 546 -47.88 33.26 -29.08
C TYR A 546 -47.78 33.95 -30.45
N ARG A 547 -47.38 35.23 -30.47
CA ARG A 547 -46.91 35.89 -31.69
C ARG A 547 -45.47 35.47 -31.94
N ARG A 548 -45.23 34.77 -33.05
CA ARG A 548 -43.90 34.35 -33.50
C ARG A 548 -43.07 35.60 -33.85
N ILE A 549 -42.06 35.90 -33.04
CA ILE A 549 -41.04 36.90 -33.38
C ILE A 549 -40.07 36.20 -34.33
N ILE A 550 -40.30 36.32 -35.64
CA ILE A 550 -39.41 36.01 -36.79
C ILE A 550 -38.75 34.60 -36.77
N GLU A 551 -38.73 33.90 -37.90
CA GLU A 551 -37.78 32.77 -38.08
C GLU A 551 -36.36 33.33 -38.11
N LEU A 552 -35.72 33.43 -36.95
CA LEU A 552 -34.29 33.73 -36.88
C LEU A 552 -33.57 32.54 -37.52
N ALA A 553 -33.01 32.79 -38.71
CA ALA A 553 -32.20 31.81 -39.41
C ALA A 553 -31.05 31.39 -38.49
N ASP A 554 -30.81 30.08 -38.39
CA ASP A 554 -29.69 29.52 -37.62
C ASP A 554 -28.39 30.20 -38.07
N PRO A 555 -27.62 30.83 -37.15
CA PRO A 555 -26.28 31.26 -37.49
C PRO A 555 -25.42 29.99 -37.63
N SER A 556 -25.15 29.64 -38.88
CA SER A 556 -24.26 28.55 -39.31
C SER A 556 -22.88 28.64 -38.67
#